data_AF-A0A5J5CYL0-F1
#
_entry.id   AF-A0A5J5CYL0-F1
#
_cell.length_a   1.000
_cell.length_b   1.000
_cell.length_c   1.000
_cell.angle_alpha   90.00
_cell.angle_beta   90.00
_cell.angle_gamma   90.00
#
_symmetry.space_group_name_H-M   'P 1'
#
loop_
_entity.id
_entity.type
_entity.pdbx_description
1 polymer ?
#
loop_
_entity_poly.entity_id
_entity_poly.type
_entity_poly.pdbx_seq_one_letter_code
_entity_poly.pdbx_strand_id
1 'polypeptide(L)'
;MNSAPLPSGGVGIAATQLCKTVKDVTVFGTASASKHETISEGGVTHPIDYRTKDYVEEVRKISPKGMDIILDPLGGSDTHKAYNLLKPMGKLITYGTSNMLAGQKKNLLAVAKNWYHQFSIHTLSLIQGNKSVCGFHLGYLDGEMELITEAMNTILDLYKQGKVKPRIDSTWHLEQVGDAMRKMQERNNIGKVILNTEPMPEEEKKEESKKEDKKKEDKKKDDKKKDDGKKEEKKDDKKKEEPKKEEEKKEEPNKEE
;
A
#
# COMPACT_ATOMS: atom_id res chain seq x y z
N MET A 1 5.41 -15.05 20.93
CA MET A 1 4.89 -15.18 19.54
C MET A 1 5.30 -13.95 18.75
N ASN A 2 5.70 -14.06 17.47
CA ASN A 2 6.06 -12.90 16.64
C ASN A 2 4.99 -12.67 15.58
N SER A 3 4.37 -11.50 15.59
CA SER A 3 3.40 -11.06 14.59
C SER A 3 4.04 -10.10 13.58
N ALA A 4 3.64 -10.27 12.32
CA ALA A 4 4.16 -9.56 11.14
C ALA A 4 4.12 -8.04 11.14
N PRO A 5 4.84 -7.44 10.17
CA PRO A 5 4.70 -6.06 9.76
C PRO A 5 3.24 -5.63 9.52
N LEU A 6 2.73 -4.80 10.42
CA LEU A 6 1.45 -4.13 10.27
C LEU A 6 1.65 -2.74 9.67
N PRO A 7 0.88 -2.35 8.63
CA PRO A 7 0.92 -0.98 8.14
C PRO A 7 0.28 -0.03 9.15
N SER A 8 0.67 1.24 9.14
CA SER A 8 0.11 2.29 10.03
C SER A 8 -1.36 2.65 9.75
N GLY A 9 -2.07 1.90 8.90
CA GLY A 9 -3.48 2.13 8.59
C GLY A 9 -4.40 1.63 9.70
N GLY A 10 -5.71 1.87 9.56
CA GLY A 10 -6.70 1.50 10.58
C GLY A 10 -6.65 0.01 10.99
N VAL A 11 -6.51 -0.90 10.03
CA VAL A 11 -6.43 -2.35 10.32
C VAL A 11 -5.15 -2.71 11.08
N GLY A 12 -3.99 -2.18 10.68
CA GLY A 12 -2.74 -2.50 11.37
C GLY A 12 -2.68 -1.93 12.78
N ILE A 13 -3.27 -0.75 13.02
CA ILE A 13 -3.43 -0.21 14.37
C ILE A 13 -4.35 -1.11 15.21
N ALA A 14 -5.49 -1.54 14.67
CA ALA A 14 -6.39 -2.46 15.38
C ALA A 14 -5.71 -3.80 15.71
N ALA A 15 -5.02 -4.41 14.74
CA ALA A 15 -4.29 -5.65 14.94
C ALA A 15 -3.18 -5.52 15.99
N THR A 16 -2.46 -4.39 16.03
CA THR A 16 -1.45 -4.12 17.07
C THR A 16 -2.09 -4.09 18.46
N GLN A 17 -3.23 -3.41 18.61
CA GLN A 17 -3.93 -3.36 19.90
C GLN A 17 -4.43 -4.74 20.34
N LEU A 18 -4.93 -5.56 19.43
CA LEU A 18 -5.31 -6.95 19.71
C LEU A 18 -4.09 -7.79 20.13
N CYS A 19 -2.93 -7.61 19.49
CA CYS A 19 -1.71 -8.31 19.89
C CYS A 19 -1.31 -7.97 21.33
N LYS A 20 -1.50 -6.72 21.78
CA LYS A 20 -1.23 -6.30 23.18
C LYS A 20 -2.12 -7.00 24.21
N THR A 21 -3.26 -7.58 23.82
CA THR A 21 -4.12 -8.31 24.75
C THR A 21 -3.63 -9.73 25.03
N VAL A 22 -2.62 -10.19 24.30
CA VAL A 22 -2.00 -11.51 24.43
C VAL A 22 -0.60 -11.34 25.01
N LYS A 23 -0.25 -12.18 26.00
CA LYS A 23 1.07 -12.13 26.63
C LYS A 23 2.16 -12.53 25.64
N ASP A 24 3.33 -11.89 25.77
CA ASP A 24 4.56 -12.26 25.06
C ASP A 24 4.43 -12.27 23.53
N VAL A 25 3.66 -11.33 22.97
CA VAL A 25 3.60 -11.07 21.52
C VAL A 25 4.55 -9.93 21.15
N THR A 26 5.52 -10.24 20.30
CA THR A 26 6.41 -9.27 19.65
C THR A 26 5.79 -8.83 18.33
N VAL A 27 5.58 -7.52 18.17
CA VAL A 27 4.94 -6.95 16.98
C VAL A 27 5.97 -6.24 16.11
N PHE A 28 6.11 -6.68 14.86
CA PHE A 28 6.84 -5.95 13.82
C PHE A 28 5.87 -5.02 13.08
N GLY A 29 6.30 -3.84 12.66
CA GLY A 29 5.45 -2.90 11.93
C GLY A 29 6.19 -2.30 10.74
N THR A 30 5.57 -2.21 9.56
CA THR A 30 6.17 -1.52 8.41
C THR A 30 5.45 -0.22 8.11
N ALA A 31 6.18 0.90 8.22
CA ALA A 31 5.67 2.23 7.93
C ALA A 31 6.83 3.17 7.58
N SER A 32 6.56 4.31 6.95
CA SER A 32 7.59 5.35 6.80
C SER A 32 8.14 5.80 8.15
N ALA A 33 9.43 6.16 8.22
CA ALA A 33 10.09 6.60 9.45
C ALA A 33 9.29 7.68 10.22
N SER A 34 8.65 8.59 9.50
CA SER A 34 7.80 9.65 10.07
C SER A 34 6.63 9.16 10.93
N LYS A 35 6.29 7.86 10.87
CA LYS A 35 5.19 7.24 11.63
C LYS A 35 5.67 6.30 12.73
N HIS A 36 6.98 6.07 12.85
CA HIS A 36 7.55 5.05 13.73
C HIS A 36 7.21 5.31 15.20
N GLU A 37 7.38 6.54 15.66
CA GLU A 37 7.01 6.95 17.01
C GLU A 37 5.55 6.61 17.32
N THR A 38 4.64 7.04 16.44
CA THR A 38 3.19 6.82 16.61
C THR A 38 2.81 5.33 16.61
N ILE A 39 3.40 4.50 15.75
CA ILE A 39 3.08 3.06 15.75
C ILE A 39 3.72 2.33 16.94
N SER A 40 4.87 2.79 17.43
CA SER A 40 5.51 2.27 18.63
C SER A 40 4.68 2.55 19.88
N GLU A 41 4.15 3.77 20.05
CA GLU A 41 3.15 4.08 21.09
C GLU A 41 1.92 3.16 21.00
N GLY A 42 1.53 2.83 19.76
CA GLY A 42 0.44 1.90 19.46
C GLY A 42 0.70 0.45 19.86
N GLY A 43 1.94 0.07 20.17
CA GLY A 43 2.35 -1.28 20.57
C GLY A 43 3.24 -2.02 19.58
N VAL A 44 3.70 -1.38 18.51
CA VAL A 44 4.70 -1.98 17.62
C VAL A 44 6.04 -2.05 18.35
N THR A 45 6.56 -3.27 18.55
CA THR A 45 7.85 -3.51 19.20
C THR A 45 9.02 -3.15 18.31
N HIS A 46 8.92 -3.45 17.01
CA HIS A 46 9.99 -3.23 16.03
C HIS A 46 9.44 -2.55 14.76
N PRO A 47 9.44 -1.20 14.71
CA PRO A 47 9.07 -0.47 13.51
C PRO A 47 10.19 -0.55 12.46
N ILE A 48 9.81 -0.76 11.20
CA ILE A 48 10.70 -0.91 10.05
C ILE A 48 10.28 0.06 8.96
N ASP A 49 11.22 0.86 8.45
CA ASP A 49 10.98 1.69 7.28
C ASP A 49 11.21 0.89 6.01
N TYR A 50 10.11 0.39 5.44
CA TYR A 50 10.12 -0.39 4.19
C TYR A 50 10.59 0.41 2.97
N ARG A 51 10.67 1.75 3.06
CA ARG A 51 11.12 2.61 1.95
C ARG A 51 12.64 2.65 1.84
N THR A 52 13.34 2.36 2.94
CA THR A 52 14.80 2.49 3.03
C THR A 52 15.49 1.17 3.33
N LYS A 53 14.75 0.17 3.82
CA LYS A 53 15.29 -1.14 4.21
C LYS A 53 14.41 -2.28 3.68
N ASP A 54 15.03 -3.43 3.40
CA ASP A 54 14.28 -4.67 3.18
C ASP A 54 13.77 -5.20 4.53
N TYR A 55 12.46 -5.30 4.67
CA TYR A 55 11.84 -5.72 5.93
C TYR A 55 12.13 -7.18 6.29
N VAL A 56 12.38 -8.06 5.31
CA VAL A 56 12.69 -9.48 5.55
C VAL A 56 14.04 -9.58 6.26
N GLU A 57 15.03 -8.80 5.81
CA GLU A 57 16.35 -8.76 6.43
C GLU A 57 16.28 -8.18 7.85
N GLU A 58 15.58 -7.06 8.03
CA GLU A 58 15.43 -6.43 9.36
C GLU A 58 14.71 -7.36 10.34
N VAL A 59 13.68 -8.07 9.90
CA VAL A 59 13.01 -9.09 10.72
C VAL A 59 13.98 -10.21 11.07
N ARG A 60 14.77 -10.73 10.13
CA ARG A 60 15.70 -11.83 10.39
C ARG A 60 16.84 -11.46 11.34
N LYS A 61 17.24 -10.19 11.41
CA LYS A 61 18.22 -9.72 12.41
C LYS A 61 17.73 -9.91 13.84
N ILE A 62 16.42 -9.79 14.07
CA ILE A 62 15.80 -9.84 15.40
C ILE A 62 15.18 -11.22 15.66
N SER A 63 14.52 -11.81 14.67
CA SER A 63 13.92 -13.15 14.70
C SER A 63 14.44 -13.98 13.51
N PRO A 64 15.63 -14.59 13.63
CA PRO A 64 16.27 -15.34 12.53
C PRO A 64 15.41 -16.48 11.98
N LYS A 65 14.58 -17.09 12.85
CA LYS A 65 13.67 -18.18 12.49
C LYS A 65 12.43 -17.72 11.71
N GLY A 66 12.17 -16.40 11.61
CA GLY A 66 11.00 -15.85 10.91
C GLY A 66 9.86 -15.46 11.84
N MET A 67 8.62 -15.47 11.34
CA MET A 67 7.39 -15.00 12.00
C MET A 67 6.39 -16.13 12.23
N ASP A 68 5.59 -16.01 13.29
CA ASP A 68 4.53 -16.99 13.64
C ASP A 68 3.23 -16.68 12.88
N ILE A 69 2.86 -15.39 12.77
CA ILE A 69 1.70 -14.94 11.98
C ILE A 69 2.12 -13.79 11.08
N ILE A 70 1.67 -13.83 9.82
CA ILE A 70 1.79 -12.71 8.88
C ILE A 70 0.44 -12.22 8.38
N LEU A 71 0.15 -10.93 8.56
CA LEU A 71 -1.01 -10.25 8.01
C LEU A 71 -0.58 -9.45 6.77
N ASP A 72 -1.03 -9.87 5.59
CA ASP A 72 -0.62 -9.32 4.30
C ASP A 72 -1.76 -8.50 3.64
N PRO A 73 -1.69 -7.16 3.68
CA PRO A 73 -2.60 -6.27 2.94
C PRO A 73 -2.11 -5.93 1.53
N LEU A 74 -0.90 -6.36 1.14
CA LEU A 74 -0.18 -5.87 -0.04
C LEU A 74 -0.49 -6.72 -1.27
N GLY A 75 -0.37 -8.04 -1.14
CA GLY A 75 -0.53 -8.99 -2.24
C GLY A 75 0.66 -9.03 -3.21
N GLY A 76 0.62 -9.97 -4.16
CA GLY A 76 1.61 -10.11 -5.23
C GLY A 76 2.96 -10.66 -4.75
N SER A 77 4.06 -10.01 -5.14
CA SER A 77 5.41 -10.46 -4.79
C SER A 77 5.73 -10.37 -3.29
N ASP A 78 5.08 -9.47 -2.56
CA ASP A 78 5.22 -9.35 -1.10
C ASP A 78 4.66 -10.57 -0.37
N THR A 79 3.60 -11.20 -0.90
CA THR A 79 3.04 -12.44 -0.37
C THR A 79 4.07 -13.58 -0.40
N HIS A 80 4.90 -13.65 -1.46
CA HIS A 80 5.97 -14.64 -1.55
C HIS A 80 7.09 -14.38 -0.52
N LYS A 81 7.51 -13.12 -0.35
CA LYS A 81 8.47 -12.73 0.70
C LYS A 81 7.94 -13.09 2.09
N ALA A 82 6.69 -12.76 2.37
CA ALA A 82 6.00 -13.08 3.61
C ALA A 82 5.96 -14.59 3.86
N TYR A 83 5.55 -15.41 2.88
CA TYR A 83 5.52 -16.87 3.03
C TYR A 83 6.89 -17.46 3.43
N ASN A 84 7.97 -16.97 2.82
CA ASN A 84 9.33 -17.42 3.13
C ASN A 84 9.85 -16.92 4.48
N LEU A 85 9.20 -15.91 5.05
CA LEU A 85 9.48 -15.40 6.38
C LEU A 85 8.71 -16.16 7.48
N LEU A 86 7.77 -17.05 7.15
CA LEU A 86 7.10 -17.88 8.15
C LEU A 86 8.03 -18.91 8.79
N LYS A 87 7.89 -19.08 10.11
CA LYS A 87 8.36 -20.24 10.87
C LYS A 87 7.57 -21.52 10.51
N PRO A 88 8.05 -22.70 10.90
CA PRO A 88 7.18 -23.87 11.02
C PRO A 88 5.94 -23.56 11.86
N MET A 89 4.80 -24.10 11.44
CA MET A 89 3.44 -23.81 11.91
C MET A 89 2.95 -22.38 11.70
N GLY A 90 3.72 -21.56 10.98
CA GLY A 90 3.38 -20.17 10.71
C GLY A 90 2.18 -20.01 9.78
N LYS A 91 1.42 -18.94 9.96
CA LYS A 91 0.25 -18.61 9.15
C LYS A 91 0.42 -17.30 8.41
N LEU A 92 0.25 -17.32 7.10
CA LEU A 92 0.12 -16.12 6.27
C LEU A 92 -1.36 -15.89 5.98
N ILE A 93 -1.87 -14.72 6.31
CA ILE A 93 -3.27 -14.30 6.12
C ILE A 93 -3.27 -13.09 5.19
N THR A 94 -3.64 -13.31 3.93
CA THR A 94 -3.77 -12.22 2.96
C THR A 94 -5.19 -11.66 3.00
N TYR A 95 -5.31 -10.35 3.15
CA TYR A 95 -6.60 -9.67 3.28
C TYR A 95 -6.75 -8.39 2.43
N GLY A 96 -5.77 -8.12 1.58
CA GLY A 96 -5.81 -7.00 0.66
C GLY A 96 -4.83 -7.16 -0.49
N THR A 97 -5.03 -6.34 -1.50
CA THR A 97 -4.21 -6.27 -2.71
C THR A 97 -3.74 -4.83 -2.94
N SER A 98 -3.24 -4.18 -1.89
CA SER A 98 -2.86 -2.76 -1.93
C SER A 98 -1.81 -2.44 -3.00
N ASN A 99 -0.98 -3.41 -3.41
CA ASN A 99 -0.05 -3.26 -4.52
C ASN A 99 -0.74 -3.21 -5.88
N MET A 100 -1.89 -3.88 -6.05
CA MET A 100 -2.67 -3.88 -7.29
C MET A 100 -3.45 -2.57 -7.49
N LEU A 101 -3.76 -1.85 -6.41
CA LEU A 101 -4.51 -0.59 -6.44
C LEU A 101 -3.63 0.66 -6.69
N ALA A 102 -2.30 0.51 -6.69
CA ALA A 102 -1.36 1.62 -6.90
C ALA A 102 -1.27 2.09 -8.38
N GLY A 103 -1.92 1.41 -9.32
CA GLY A 103 -1.95 1.77 -10.74
C GLY A 103 -3.23 2.49 -11.14
N GLN A 104 -3.12 3.69 -11.73
CA GLN A 104 -4.26 4.33 -12.39
C GLN A 104 -4.73 3.49 -13.61
N LYS A 105 -6.05 3.52 -13.82
CA LYS A 105 -6.86 2.63 -14.67
C LYS A 105 -6.28 2.33 -16.07
N LYS A 106 -6.54 1.09 -16.54
CA LYS A 106 -6.54 0.59 -17.93
C LYS A 106 -5.23 0.09 -18.56
N ASN A 107 -4.23 -0.37 -17.81
CA ASN A 107 -3.11 -1.08 -18.44
C ASN A 107 -3.29 -2.62 -18.33
N LEU A 108 -3.84 -3.26 -19.37
CA LEU A 108 -3.95 -4.72 -19.48
C LEU A 108 -2.60 -5.42 -19.27
N LEU A 109 -1.51 -4.77 -19.66
CA LEU A 109 -0.14 -5.25 -19.45
C LEU A 109 0.23 -5.25 -17.95
N ALA A 110 -0.26 -4.28 -17.17
CA ALA A 110 -0.13 -4.28 -15.72
C ALA A 110 -0.98 -5.39 -15.08
N VAL A 111 -2.18 -5.66 -15.62
CA VAL A 111 -3.02 -6.78 -15.15
C VAL A 111 -2.35 -8.14 -15.44
N ALA A 112 -1.82 -8.34 -16.64
CA ALA A 112 -1.09 -9.56 -17.01
C ALA A 112 0.19 -9.74 -16.18
N LYS A 113 0.95 -8.66 -15.97
CA LYS A 113 2.12 -8.66 -15.07
C LYS A 113 1.74 -8.99 -13.63
N ASN A 114 0.61 -8.47 -13.14
CA ASN A 114 0.11 -8.79 -11.80
C ASN A 114 -0.35 -10.26 -11.70
N TRP A 115 -0.97 -10.81 -12.75
CA TRP A 115 -1.33 -12.23 -12.82
C TRP A 115 -0.09 -13.13 -12.85
N TYR A 116 0.96 -12.71 -13.55
CA TYR A 116 2.25 -13.40 -13.56
C TYR A 116 2.97 -13.37 -12.20
N HIS A 117 2.85 -12.26 -11.46
CA HIS A 117 3.37 -12.14 -10.09
C HIS A 117 2.38 -12.61 -9.02
N GLN A 118 1.29 -13.27 -9.41
CA GLN A 118 0.37 -13.89 -8.47
C GLN A 118 1.14 -14.94 -7.67
N PHE A 119 1.06 -14.83 -6.35
CA PHE A 119 1.58 -15.87 -5.48
C PHE A 119 0.83 -17.18 -5.76
N SER A 120 1.58 -18.19 -6.21
CA SER A 120 1.10 -19.56 -6.36
C SER A 120 1.88 -20.44 -5.41
N ILE A 121 1.17 -21.34 -4.72
CA ILE A 121 1.79 -22.28 -3.80
C ILE A 121 1.30 -23.69 -4.09
N HIS A 122 2.24 -24.62 -4.16
CA HIS A 122 1.93 -26.02 -4.30
C HIS A 122 1.67 -26.65 -2.92
N THR A 123 0.66 -27.51 -2.82
CA THR A 123 0.24 -28.14 -1.55
C THR A 123 1.40 -28.89 -0.87
N LEU A 124 2.26 -29.56 -1.65
CA LEU A 124 3.43 -30.25 -1.11
C LEU A 124 4.39 -29.31 -0.37
N SER A 125 4.54 -28.06 -0.85
CA SER A 125 5.38 -27.05 -0.19
C SER A 125 4.81 -26.60 1.16
N LEU A 126 3.48 -26.62 1.33
CA LEU A 126 2.83 -26.37 2.63
C LEU A 126 3.11 -27.49 3.62
N ILE A 127 2.99 -28.75 3.16
CA ILE A 127 3.25 -29.95 3.99
C ILE A 127 4.72 -29.98 4.41
N GLN A 128 5.66 -29.86 3.47
CA GLN A 128 7.09 -29.89 3.74
C GLN A 128 7.54 -28.71 4.60
N GLY A 129 6.98 -27.51 4.36
CA GLY A 129 7.29 -26.32 5.13
C GLY A 129 6.59 -26.25 6.50
N ASN A 130 5.60 -27.10 6.75
CA ASN A 130 4.67 -27.02 7.87
C ASN A 130 4.02 -25.62 7.98
N LYS A 131 3.53 -25.05 6.88
CA LYS A 131 3.00 -23.67 6.82
C LYS A 131 1.53 -23.65 6.42
N SER A 132 0.82 -22.58 6.77
CA SER A 132 -0.54 -22.32 6.29
C SER A 132 -0.61 -20.99 5.55
N VAL A 133 -1.41 -20.95 4.49
CA VAL A 133 -1.79 -19.73 3.77
C VAL A 133 -3.31 -19.62 3.81
N CYS A 134 -3.81 -18.44 4.18
CA CYS A 134 -5.22 -18.13 4.38
C CYS A 134 -5.58 -16.87 3.59
N GLY A 135 -6.81 -16.82 3.07
CA GLY A 135 -7.41 -15.60 2.55
C GLY A 135 -8.49 -15.10 3.50
N PHE A 136 -8.60 -13.79 3.68
CA PHE A 136 -9.67 -13.19 4.46
C PHE A 136 -10.15 -11.90 3.80
N HIS A 137 -11.46 -11.75 3.60
CA HIS A 137 -12.04 -10.48 3.20
C HIS A 137 -13.47 -10.41 3.72
N LEU A 138 -13.74 -9.42 4.58
CA LEU A 138 -15.02 -9.32 5.28
C LEU A 138 -16.22 -9.25 4.34
N GLY A 139 -16.11 -8.52 3.23
CA GLY A 139 -17.20 -8.42 2.23
C GLY A 139 -17.47 -9.68 1.40
N TYR A 140 -16.73 -10.78 1.62
CA TYR A 140 -17.07 -12.10 1.07
C TYR A 140 -17.61 -13.04 2.16
N LEU A 141 -17.94 -12.52 3.35
CA LEU A 141 -18.54 -13.23 4.47
C LEU A 141 -19.94 -12.72 4.82
N ASP A 142 -20.60 -11.99 3.92
CA ASP A 142 -21.86 -11.27 4.18
C ASP A 142 -23.03 -12.16 4.68
N GLY A 143 -22.97 -13.48 4.50
CA GLY A 143 -23.96 -14.44 5.02
C GLY A 143 -23.69 -14.99 6.42
N GLU A 144 -22.47 -14.84 6.93
CA GLU A 144 -22.00 -15.49 8.17
C GLU A 144 -22.25 -14.61 9.41
N MET A 145 -23.51 -14.22 9.61
CA MET A 145 -23.90 -13.23 10.61
C MET A 145 -23.60 -13.67 12.05
N GLU A 146 -23.73 -14.95 12.36
CA GLU A 146 -23.43 -15.49 13.70
C GLU A 146 -21.94 -15.31 14.03
N LEU A 147 -21.06 -15.72 13.10
CA LEU A 147 -19.61 -15.56 13.21
C LEU A 147 -19.20 -14.10 13.35
N ILE A 148 -19.76 -13.22 12.51
CA ILE A 148 -19.47 -11.77 12.55
C ILE A 148 -19.93 -11.17 13.89
N THR A 149 -21.12 -11.55 14.37
CA THR A 149 -21.68 -11.05 15.62
C THR A 149 -20.86 -11.48 16.82
N GLU A 150 -20.40 -12.74 16.87
CA GLU A 150 -19.52 -13.23 17.93
C GLU A 150 -18.19 -12.46 17.97
N ALA A 151 -17.57 -12.27 16.81
CA ALA A 151 -16.34 -11.48 16.69
C ALA A 151 -16.55 -10.02 17.14
N MET A 152 -17.66 -9.40 16.74
CA MET A 152 -18.01 -8.04 17.14
C MET A 152 -18.26 -7.91 18.64
N ASN A 153 -18.96 -8.87 19.27
CA ASN A 153 -19.16 -8.88 20.72
C ASN A 153 -17.82 -8.94 21.47
N THR A 154 -16.91 -9.79 21.01
CA THR A 154 -15.56 -9.89 21.57
C THR A 154 -14.82 -8.54 21.49
N ILE A 155 -14.89 -7.86 20.34
CA ILE A 155 -14.26 -6.54 20.16
C ILE A 155 -14.91 -5.48 21.07
N LEU A 156 -16.23 -5.48 21.20
CA LEU A 156 -16.95 -4.54 22.07
C LEU A 156 -16.59 -4.73 23.54
N ASP A 157 -16.40 -5.97 23.99
CA ASP A 157 -15.99 -6.23 25.36
C ASP A 157 -14.55 -5.80 25.63
N LEU A 158 -13.64 -6.00 24.66
CA LEU A 158 -12.29 -5.43 24.73
C LEU A 158 -12.31 -3.89 24.76
N TYR A 159 -13.23 -3.27 24.03
CA TYR A 159 -13.41 -1.81 24.02
C TYR A 159 -13.90 -1.30 25.38
N LYS A 160 -14.92 -1.93 25.96
CA LYS A 160 -15.42 -1.61 27.32
C LYS A 160 -14.33 -1.77 28.39
N GLN A 161 -13.44 -2.75 28.23
CA GLN A 161 -12.29 -2.97 29.10
C GLN A 161 -11.15 -1.95 28.88
N GLY A 162 -11.27 -1.03 27.91
CA GLY A 162 -10.22 -0.08 27.56
C GLY A 162 -8.99 -0.69 26.89
N LYS A 163 -9.06 -1.96 26.45
CA LYS A 163 -7.95 -2.68 25.81
C LYS A 163 -7.79 -2.33 24.34
N VAL A 164 -8.89 -1.96 23.67
CA VAL A 164 -8.87 -1.46 22.29
C VAL A 164 -9.56 -0.09 22.23
N LYS A 165 -9.01 0.81 21.43
CA LYS A 165 -9.53 2.16 21.18
C LYS A 165 -9.32 2.51 19.71
N PRO A 166 -10.40 2.74 18.93
CA PRO A 166 -10.28 3.19 17.55
C PRO A 166 -9.48 4.49 17.46
N ARG A 167 -8.48 4.52 16.58
CA ARG A 167 -7.72 5.73 16.27
C ARG A 167 -8.32 6.40 15.05
N ILE A 168 -8.89 7.58 15.24
CA ILE A 168 -9.33 8.45 14.15
C ILE A 168 -8.12 9.28 13.72
N ASP A 169 -7.84 9.26 12.42
CA ASP A 169 -6.78 10.07 11.81
C ASP A 169 -7.32 11.45 11.42
N SER A 170 -8.44 11.47 10.72
CA SER A 170 -9.06 12.70 10.22
C SER A 170 -10.55 12.49 9.94
N THR A 171 -11.31 13.56 10.09
CA THR A 171 -12.73 13.63 9.75
C THR A 171 -12.90 14.67 8.66
N TRP A 172 -13.68 14.33 7.64
CA TRP A 172 -13.90 15.15 6.46
C TRP A 172 -15.40 15.24 6.18
N HIS A 173 -15.89 16.35 5.64
CA HIS A 173 -17.27 16.40 5.15
C HIS A 173 -17.41 15.64 3.82
N LEU A 174 -18.64 15.24 3.48
CA LEU A 174 -18.92 14.54 2.22
C LEU A 174 -18.46 15.33 0.99
N GLU A 175 -18.56 16.65 1.03
CA GLU A 175 -18.08 17.55 -0.02
C GLU A 175 -16.56 17.38 -0.29
N GLN A 176 -15.80 16.90 0.70
CA GLN A 176 -14.34 16.74 0.66
C GLN A 176 -13.88 15.31 0.36
N VAL A 177 -14.80 14.43 -0.06
CA VAL A 177 -14.52 12.99 -0.26
C VAL A 177 -13.31 12.75 -1.18
N GLY A 178 -13.10 13.60 -2.18
CA GLY A 178 -11.95 13.50 -3.08
C GLY A 178 -10.61 13.64 -2.37
N ASP A 179 -10.49 14.57 -1.42
CA ASP A 179 -9.27 14.78 -0.64
C ASP A 179 -9.12 13.76 0.49
N ALA A 180 -10.23 13.32 1.10
CA ALA A 180 -10.24 12.21 2.04
C ALA A 180 -9.70 10.91 1.39
N MET A 181 -10.18 10.59 0.18
CA MET A 181 -9.70 9.45 -0.60
C MET A 181 -8.23 9.60 -0.99
N ARG A 182 -7.82 10.81 -1.42
CA ARG A 182 -6.42 11.11 -1.77
C ARG A 182 -5.48 10.85 -0.59
N LYS A 183 -5.82 11.33 0.61
CA LYS A 183 -5.00 11.12 1.82
C LYS A 183 -4.81 9.64 2.14
N MET A 184 -5.86 8.84 1.98
CA MET A 184 -5.79 7.38 2.16
C MET A 184 -4.94 6.70 1.06
N GLN A 185 -5.11 7.10 -0.21
CA GLN A 185 -4.39 6.54 -1.34
C GLN A 185 -2.88 6.85 -1.29
N GLU A 186 -2.52 8.06 -0.87
CA GLU A 186 -1.14 8.48 -0.62
C GLU A 186 -0.54 7.83 0.65
N ARG A 187 -1.33 7.02 1.37
CA ARG A 187 -0.96 6.35 2.62
C ARG A 187 -0.49 7.34 3.68
N ASN A 188 -1.06 8.55 3.70
CA ASN A 188 -0.69 9.63 4.61
C ASN A 188 -1.50 9.63 5.92
N ASN A 189 -2.44 8.69 6.08
CA ASN A 189 -3.23 8.54 7.31
C ASN A 189 -2.51 7.65 8.36
N ILE A 190 -2.77 7.92 9.64
CA ILE A 190 -2.43 7.07 10.79
C ILE A 190 -3.70 6.79 11.59
N GLY A 191 -4.42 5.74 11.19
CA GLY A 191 -5.75 5.43 11.73
C GLY A 191 -6.84 5.52 10.66
N LYS A 192 -8.06 5.74 11.13
CA LYS A 192 -9.26 5.74 10.31
C LYS A 192 -9.58 7.15 9.78
N VAL A 193 -9.81 7.25 8.48
CA VAL A 193 -10.40 8.43 7.83
C VAL A 193 -11.93 8.29 7.89
N ILE A 194 -12.62 9.31 8.39
CA ILE A 194 -14.07 9.34 8.59
C ILE A 194 -14.70 10.40 7.68
N LEU A 195 -15.88 10.07 7.14
CA LEU A 195 -16.74 11.04 6.47
C LEU A 195 -17.87 11.44 7.41
N ASN A 196 -18.06 12.73 7.62
CA ASN A 196 -19.21 13.31 8.28
C ASN A 196 -20.32 13.53 7.24
N THR A 197 -21.52 13.04 7.54
CA THR A 197 -22.71 13.20 6.71
C THR A 197 -23.40 14.55 6.90
N GLU A 198 -23.06 15.29 7.97
CA GLU A 198 -23.55 16.65 8.18
C GLU A 198 -22.92 17.60 7.16
N PRO A 199 -23.72 18.54 6.61
CA PRO A 199 -23.23 19.49 5.62
C PRO A 199 -22.17 20.39 6.24
N MET A 200 -21.15 20.73 5.45
CA MET A 200 -20.09 21.61 5.92
C MET A 200 -20.64 23.02 6.25
N PRO A 201 -20.20 23.64 7.36
CA PRO A 201 -20.58 25.02 7.70
C PRO A 201 -20.24 26.01 6.58
N GLU A 202 -21.06 27.07 6.42
CA GLU A 202 -20.87 28.06 5.35
C GLU A 202 -19.52 28.78 5.40
N GLU A 203 -18.96 28.96 6.60
CA GLU A 203 -17.66 29.60 6.81
C GLU A 203 -16.52 28.74 6.25
N GLU A 204 -16.55 27.43 6.52
CA GLU A 204 -15.57 26.47 6.01
C GLU A 204 -15.67 26.31 4.49
N LYS A 205 -16.89 26.35 3.93
CA LYS A 205 -17.10 26.34 2.46
C LYS A 205 -16.45 27.55 1.78
N LYS A 206 -16.52 28.73 2.40
CA LYS A 206 -15.88 29.96 1.90
C LYS A 206 -14.35 29.89 1.98
N GLU A 207 -13.79 29.21 2.97
CA GLU A 207 -12.35 28.98 3.04
C GLU A 207 -11.87 27.92 2.03
N GLU A 208 -12.65 26.87 1.83
CA GLU A 208 -12.33 25.78 0.90
C GLU A 208 -12.34 26.25 -0.56
N SER A 209 -13.36 27.01 -0.95
CA SER A 209 -13.42 27.68 -2.26
C SER A 209 -12.20 28.58 -2.52
N LYS A 210 -11.79 29.40 -1.53
CA LYS A 210 -10.57 30.21 -1.63
C LYS A 210 -9.30 29.37 -1.78
N LYS A 211 -9.22 28.20 -1.11
CA LYS A 211 -8.09 27.27 -1.24
C LYS A 211 -8.04 26.62 -2.63
N GLU A 212 -9.20 26.23 -3.18
CA GLU A 212 -9.27 25.70 -4.54
C GLU A 212 -8.87 26.73 -5.60
N ASP A 213 -9.31 27.98 -5.45
CA ASP A 213 -8.98 29.05 -6.37
C ASP A 213 -7.47 29.33 -6.38
N LYS A 214 -6.83 29.40 -5.21
CA LYS A 214 -5.36 29.47 -5.10
C LYS A 214 -4.66 28.29 -5.77
N LYS A 215 -5.14 27.06 -5.53
CA LYS A 215 -4.55 25.84 -6.10
C LYS A 215 -4.66 25.80 -7.63
N LYS A 216 -5.73 26.36 -8.20
CA LYS A 216 -5.93 26.54 -9.65
C LYS A 216 -5.00 27.62 -10.22
N GLU A 217 -4.80 28.73 -9.51
CA GLU A 217 -3.88 29.79 -9.92
C GLU A 217 -2.41 29.33 -9.91
N ASP A 218 -1.97 28.63 -8.88
CA ASP A 218 -0.60 28.12 -8.78
C ASP A 218 -0.29 27.10 -9.88
N LYS A 219 -1.25 26.21 -10.17
CA LYS A 219 -1.12 25.22 -11.25
C LYS A 219 -1.04 25.89 -12.64
N LYS A 220 -1.79 26.98 -12.86
CA LYS A 220 -1.68 27.80 -14.09
C LYS A 220 -0.32 28.49 -14.23
N LYS A 221 0.29 28.93 -13.12
CA LYS A 221 1.63 29.55 -13.13
C LYS A 221 2.72 28.52 -13.44
N ASP A 222 2.62 27.31 -12.90
CA ASP A 222 3.56 26.22 -13.14
C ASP A 222 3.50 25.70 -14.59
N ASP A 223 2.30 25.57 -15.15
CA ASP A 223 2.13 25.16 -16.55
C ASP A 223 2.68 26.24 -17.52
N LYS A 224 2.52 27.52 -17.19
CA LYS A 224 3.08 28.63 -17.98
C LYS A 224 4.62 28.66 -17.97
N LYS A 225 5.24 28.38 -16.81
CA LYS A 225 6.71 28.24 -16.69
C LYS A 225 7.28 27.08 -17.50
N LYS A 226 6.57 25.95 -17.60
CA LYS A 226 7.00 24.80 -18.40
C LYS A 226 6.91 25.05 -19.91
N ASP A 227 5.94 25.85 -20.35
CA ASP A 227 5.78 26.20 -21.76
C ASP A 227 6.85 27.21 -22.23
N ASP A 228 7.27 28.13 -21.35
CA ASP A 228 8.36 29.08 -21.62
C ASP A 228 9.74 28.40 -21.67
N GLY A 229 10.03 27.42 -20.80
CA GLY A 229 11.30 26.65 -20.84
C GLY A 229 11.46 25.77 -22.09
N LYS A 230 10.35 25.28 -22.66
CA LYS A 230 10.36 24.46 -23.89
C LYS A 230 10.59 25.27 -25.17
N LYS A 231 10.44 26.60 -25.11
CA LYS A 231 10.77 27.53 -26.21
C LYS A 231 12.26 27.90 -26.26
N GLU A 232 12.99 27.82 -25.15
CA GLU A 232 14.43 28.09 -25.11
C GLU A 232 15.24 26.90 -25.68
N GLU A 233 14.93 25.64 -25.34
CA GLU A 233 15.64 24.46 -25.87
C GLU A 233 15.51 24.29 -27.40
N LYS A 234 14.41 24.75 -28.01
CA LYS A 234 14.21 24.66 -29.47
C LYS A 234 15.04 25.64 -30.31
N LYS A 235 15.74 26.60 -29.68
CA LYS A 235 16.61 27.54 -30.42
C LYS A 235 18.03 27.02 -30.63
N ASP A 236 18.51 26.08 -29.82
CA ASP A 236 19.90 25.61 -29.88
C ASP A 236 20.14 24.45 -30.87
N ASP A 237 19.11 23.67 -31.21
CA ASP A 237 19.26 22.50 -32.10
C ASP A 237 19.30 22.83 -33.61
N LYS A 238 19.13 24.10 -34.01
CA LYS A 238 18.99 24.45 -35.44
C LYS A 238 20.31 24.80 -36.15
N LYS A 239 21.48 24.43 -35.61
CA LYS A 239 22.79 24.89 -36.11
C LYS A 239 23.79 23.81 -36.53
N LYS A 240 23.37 22.57 -36.81
CA LYS A 240 24.25 21.54 -37.40
C LYS A 240 23.55 20.77 -38.53
N GLU A 241 23.68 21.28 -39.76
CA GLU A 241 23.53 20.48 -40.99
C GLU A 241 24.89 20.39 -41.68
N GLU A 242 25.32 19.18 -42.03
CA GLU A 242 26.40 18.89 -42.98
C GLU A 242 25.96 17.79 -43.97
N PRO A 243 26.57 17.68 -45.18
CA PRO A 243 25.89 17.24 -46.39
C PRO A 243 26.10 15.76 -46.80
N LYS A 244 25.27 15.37 -47.77
CA LYS A 244 25.11 14.06 -48.44
C LYS A 244 26.37 13.46 -49.08
N LYS A 245 26.41 12.13 -49.16
CA LYS A 245 27.04 11.35 -50.26
C LYS A 245 26.15 10.20 -50.72
N GLU A 246 26.02 10.09 -52.05
CA GLU A 246 25.46 9.00 -52.84
C GLU A 246 26.44 7.81 -52.91
N GLU A 247 25.95 6.57 -53.09
CA GLU A 247 26.62 5.57 -53.92
C GLU A 247 25.70 4.39 -54.30
N GLU A 248 26.10 3.71 -55.38
CA GLU A 248 25.31 3.00 -56.38
C GLU A 248 24.92 1.54 -56.07
N LYS A 249 23.92 1.06 -56.82
CA LYS A 249 23.56 -0.35 -57.04
C LYS A 249 24.64 -1.11 -57.83
N LYS A 250 24.85 -2.38 -57.50
CA LYS A 250 25.13 -3.46 -58.46
C LYS A 250 24.38 -4.74 -58.10
N GLU A 251 23.64 -5.25 -59.07
CA GLU A 251 23.11 -6.62 -59.15
C GLU A 251 24.20 -7.56 -59.68
N GLU A 252 24.18 -8.84 -59.28
CA GLU A 252 24.18 -9.99 -60.21
C GLU A 252 23.92 -11.32 -59.44
N PRO A 253 23.49 -12.40 -60.13
CA PRO A 253 22.59 -13.42 -59.60
C PRO A 253 23.29 -14.76 -59.30
N ASN A 254 22.58 -15.70 -58.66
CA ASN A 254 22.93 -17.11 -58.80
C ASN A 254 21.69 -18.00 -58.96
N LYS A 255 21.77 -18.88 -59.97
CA LYS A 255 20.83 -19.98 -60.28
C LYS A 255 21.46 -21.30 -59.83
N GLU A 256 20.68 -22.11 -59.14
CA GLU A 256 20.55 -23.58 -59.31
C GLU A 256 19.03 -23.82 -59.10
N GLU A 257 18.26 -24.50 -59.93
CA GLU A 257 18.49 -25.50 -61.01
C GLU A 257 18.14 -25.01 -62.42
#